data_AF-A0A2A4U0H4-F1
#
_entry.id   AF-A0A2A4U0H4-F1
#
_cell.length_a   1.000
_cell.length_b   1.000
_cell.length_c   1.000
_cell.angle_alpha   90.00
_cell.angle_beta   90.00
_cell.angle_gamma   90.00
#
_symmetry.space_group_name_H-M   'P 1'
#
loop_
_entity.id
_entity.type
_entity.pdbx_description
1 polymer ?
#
loop_
_entity_poly.entity_id
_entity_poly.type
_entity_poly.pdbx_seq_one_letter_code
_entity_poly.pdbx_strand_id
1 'polypeptide(L)'
;MGQESRHNLTYWQGHDYLGIGPGAHGRLTQNHITSARHQIADPLRWQTQITDLGHGTAKTRILSNQDRLEERILSGLRLTDGIDCEVFATQTGLAIMDAVDADALAFLQGEGLVKLSPKTFKVTPKGRLVVSAIIEKLLV
;
A
#
# COMPACT_ATOMS: atom_id res chain seq x y z
N MET A 1 -0.44 13.98 17.88
CA MET A 1 -0.30 12.53 18.08
C MET A 1 -1.51 11.87 17.42
N GLY A 2 -1.34 11.32 16.21
CA GLY A 2 -2.43 10.60 15.54
C GLY A 2 -2.45 9.18 16.08
N GLN A 3 -3.55 8.77 16.71
CA GLN A 3 -3.74 7.36 17.03
C GLN A 3 -3.96 6.63 15.70
N GLU A 4 -2.97 5.86 15.26
CA GLU A 4 -3.15 4.96 14.14
C GLU A 4 -4.17 3.92 14.56
N SER A 5 -5.40 4.02 14.02
CA SER A 5 -6.36 2.93 14.16
C SER A 5 -5.73 1.67 13.55
N ARG A 6 -5.79 0.53 14.24
CA ARG A 6 -5.32 -0.76 13.72
C ARG A 6 -5.89 -1.08 12.33
N HIS A 7 -7.10 -0.60 12.07
CA HIS A 7 -7.71 -0.67 10.75
C HIS A 7 -6.89 0.09 9.72
N ASN A 8 -6.57 1.36 9.97
CA ASN A 8 -5.69 2.15 9.10
C ASN A 8 -4.38 1.41 8.89
N LEU A 9 -3.67 1.00 9.93
CA LEU A 9 -2.37 0.33 9.77
C LEU A 9 -2.42 -0.90 8.83
N THR A 10 -3.52 -1.66 8.85
CA THR A 10 -3.73 -2.83 7.96
C THR A 10 -3.75 -2.44 6.48
N TYR A 11 -4.42 -1.33 6.11
CA TYR A 11 -4.41 -0.81 4.73
C TYR A 11 -2.99 -0.41 4.30
N TRP A 12 -2.25 0.27 5.19
CA TRP A 12 -0.95 0.86 4.87
C TRP A 12 0.17 -0.19 4.83
N GLN A 13 -0.03 -1.31 5.52
CA GLN A 13 0.85 -2.48 5.50
C GLN A 13 0.50 -3.47 4.37
N GLY A 14 -0.55 -3.22 3.59
CA GLY A 14 -0.95 -4.06 2.46
C GLY A 14 -1.50 -5.43 2.85
N HIS A 15 -1.96 -5.58 4.09
CA HIS A 15 -2.57 -6.81 4.60
C HIS A 15 -3.98 -7.00 4.04
N ASP A 16 -4.47 -8.24 4.05
CA ASP A 16 -5.83 -8.54 3.65
C ASP A 16 -6.86 -8.02 4.67
N TYR A 17 -7.97 -7.49 4.18
CA TYR A 17 -9.10 -7.04 4.97
C TYR A 17 -10.39 -7.06 4.15
N LEU A 18 -11.51 -7.30 4.82
CA LEU A 18 -12.83 -7.31 4.20
C LEU A 18 -13.52 -5.96 4.38
N GLY A 19 -13.96 -5.36 3.27
CA GLY A 19 -14.85 -4.21 3.27
C GLY A 19 -16.30 -4.67 3.29
N ILE A 20 -16.97 -4.50 4.42
CA ILE A 20 -18.39 -4.86 4.59
C ILE A 20 -19.21 -3.58 4.72
N GLY A 21 -20.31 -3.51 3.99
CA GLY A 21 -21.24 -2.38 3.97
C GLY A 21 -21.18 -1.58 2.68
N PRO A 22 -22.17 -0.71 2.44
CA PRO A 22 -22.24 0.10 1.23
C PRO A 22 -20.99 0.99 1.07
N GLY A 23 -20.37 0.95 -0.11
CA GLY A 23 -19.19 1.75 -0.46
C GLY A 23 -17.87 1.31 0.19
N ALA A 24 -17.88 0.23 0.99
CA ALA A 24 -16.68 -0.26 1.64
C ALA A 24 -15.64 -0.79 0.63
N HIS A 25 -14.36 -0.62 0.98
CA HIS A 25 -13.24 -1.16 0.23
C HIS A 25 -12.71 -2.41 0.95
N GLY A 26 -12.23 -3.38 0.17
CA GLY A 26 -11.62 -4.61 0.65
C GLY A 26 -10.36 -4.95 -0.16
N ARG A 27 -9.45 -5.69 0.47
CA ARG A 27 -8.27 -6.30 -0.17
C ARG A 27 -8.22 -7.76 0.24
N LEU A 28 -8.21 -8.66 -0.73
CA LEU A 28 -8.16 -10.10 -0.44
C LEU A 28 -7.15 -10.77 -1.34
N THR A 29 -6.28 -11.58 -0.75
CA THR A 29 -5.34 -12.44 -1.44
C THR A 29 -5.84 -13.88 -1.36
N GLN A 30 -6.11 -14.48 -2.53
CA GLN A 30 -6.56 -15.86 -2.64
C GLN A 30 -5.77 -16.54 -3.75
N ASN A 31 -5.21 -17.72 -3.49
CA ASN A 31 -4.38 -18.46 -4.44
C ASN A 31 -3.27 -17.60 -5.06
N HIS A 32 -2.57 -16.82 -4.24
CA HIS A 32 -1.53 -15.86 -4.63
C HIS A 32 -1.99 -14.68 -5.51
N ILE A 33 -3.29 -14.53 -5.74
CA ILE A 33 -3.87 -13.41 -6.49
C ILE A 33 -4.47 -12.42 -5.49
N THR A 34 -3.94 -11.21 -5.46
CA THR A 34 -4.50 -10.12 -4.65
C THR A 34 -5.52 -9.34 -5.48
N SER A 35 -6.68 -9.06 -4.88
CA SER A 35 -7.73 -8.27 -5.50
C SER A 35 -8.19 -7.14 -4.58
N ALA A 36 -8.40 -5.96 -5.17
CA ALA A 36 -9.13 -4.86 -4.55
C ALA A 36 -10.62 -5.00 -4.89
N ARG A 37 -11.48 -4.89 -3.88
CA ARG A 37 -12.93 -5.02 -4.00
C ARG A 37 -13.62 -3.77 -3.49
N HIS A 38 -14.60 -3.30 -4.25
CA HIS A 38 -15.40 -2.14 -3.90
C HIS A 38 -16.85 -2.58 -3.81
N GLN A 39 -17.49 -2.33 -2.66
CA GLN A 39 -18.90 -2.61 -2.45
C GLN A 39 -19.77 -1.54 -3.15
N ILE A 40 -20.99 -1.92 -3.53
CA ILE A 40 -21.99 -0.97 -4.06
C ILE A 40 -22.17 0.17 -3.06
N ALA A 41 -22.03 1.42 -3.52
CA ALA A 41 -22.14 2.60 -2.67
C ALA A 41 -23.59 2.90 -2.24
N ASP A 42 -24.56 2.64 -3.12
CA ASP A 42 -25.97 2.83 -2.83
C ASP A 42 -26.47 1.76 -1.83
N PRO A 43 -26.93 2.14 -0.62
CA PRO A 43 -27.29 1.18 0.42
C PRO A 43 -28.44 0.24 0.03
N LEU A 44 -29.45 0.75 -0.67
CA LEU A 44 -30.62 -0.05 -1.07
C LEU A 44 -30.21 -1.10 -2.10
N ARG A 45 -29.48 -0.71 -3.13
CA ARG A 45 -28.96 -1.61 -4.16
C ARG A 45 -27.97 -2.63 -3.57
N TRP A 46 -27.14 -2.22 -2.62
CA TRP A 46 -26.23 -3.12 -1.90
C TRP A 46 -27.01 -4.20 -1.14
N GLN A 47 -28.06 -3.81 -0.41
CA GLN A 47 -28.92 -4.74 0.33
C GLN A 47 -29.68 -5.71 -0.60
N THR A 48 -30.27 -5.21 -1.69
CA THR A 48 -30.95 -6.04 -2.69
C THR A 48 -29.98 -7.07 -3.26
N GLN A 49 -28.79 -6.65 -3.69
CA GLN A 49 -27.82 -7.57 -4.29
C GLN A 49 -27.33 -8.64 -3.30
N ILE A 50 -27.16 -8.30 -2.03
CA ILE A 50 -26.81 -9.30 -1.01
C ILE A 50 -27.91 -10.33 -0.85
N THR A 51 -29.17 -9.89 -0.85
CA THR A 51 -30.33 -10.78 -0.74
C THR A 51 -30.40 -11.74 -1.92
N ASP A 52 -30.12 -11.23 -3.13
CA ASP A 52 -30.28 -12.00 -4.37
C ASP A 52 -29.07 -12.88 -4.70
N LEU A 53 -27.84 -12.38 -4.45
CA LEU A 53 -26.58 -12.99 -4.92
C LEU A 53 -25.64 -13.39 -3.78
N GLY A 54 -25.95 -13.05 -2.53
CA GLY A 54 -25.11 -13.32 -1.36
C GLY A 54 -23.91 -12.37 -1.18
N HIS A 55 -23.76 -11.34 -2.03
CA HIS A 55 -22.71 -10.33 -1.87
C HIS A 55 -23.11 -8.96 -2.44
N GLY A 56 -22.48 -7.89 -1.95
CA GLY A 56 -22.70 -6.52 -2.43
C GLY A 56 -21.56 -5.92 -3.26
N THR A 57 -20.69 -6.76 -3.84
CA THR A 57 -19.50 -6.31 -4.59
C THR A 57 -19.91 -5.66 -5.91
N ALA A 58 -19.53 -4.39 -6.10
CA ALA A 58 -19.72 -3.65 -7.35
C ALA A 58 -18.59 -3.87 -8.35
N LYS A 59 -17.35 -3.87 -7.86
CA LYS A 59 -16.14 -3.98 -8.69
C LYS A 59 -15.08 -4.81 -8.00
N THR A 60 -14.42 -5.65 -8.78
CA THR A 60 -13.20 -6.36 -8.41
C THR A 60 -12.11 -5.99 -9.40
N ARG A 61 -10.93 -5.59 -8.90
CA ARG A 61 -9.73 -5.37 -9.69
C ARG A 61 -8.64 -6.29 -9.17
N ILE A 62 -8.03 -7.08 -10.07
CA ILE A 62 -6.81 -7.82 -9.74
C ILE A 62 -5.66 -6.82 -9.66
N LEU A 63 -4.91 -6.85 -8.57
CA LEU A 63 -3.73 -6.02 -8.39
C LEU A 63 -2.53 -6.76 -8.98
N SER A 64 -1.82 -6.09 -9.89
CA SER A 64 -0.56 -6.60 -10.39
C SER A 64 0.50 -6.63 -9.27
N ASN A 65 1.58 -7.38 -9.45
CA ASN A 65 2.70 -7.33 -8.50
C ASN A 65 3.28 -5.92 -8.41
N GLN A 66 3.30 -5.19 -9.54
CA GLN A 66 3.71 -3.81 -9.62
C GLN A 66 2.77 -2.89 -8.81
N ASP A 67 1.45 -3.03 -8.97
CA ASP A 67 0.47 -2.24 -8.21
C ASP A 67 0.70 -2.40 -6.70
N ARG A 68 0.93 -3.63 -6.25
CA ARG A 68 1.17 -3.95 -4.83
C ARG A 68 2.50 -3.39 -4.33
N LEU A 69 3.53 -3.39 -5.18
CA LEU A 69 4.85 -2.84 -4.90
C LEU A 69 4.77 -1.33 -4.68
N GLU A 70 4.17 -0.64 -5.64
CA GLU A 70 3.96 0.81 -5.62
C GLU A 70 3.16 1.24 -4.40
N GLU A 71 2.05 0.56 -4.10
CA GLU A 71 1.24 0.81 -2.90
C GLU A 71 2.07 0.71 -1.61
N ARG A 72 2.99 -0.27 -1.55
CA ARG A 72 3.82 -0.52 -0.37
C ARG A 72 4.89 0.54 -0.19
N ILE A 73 5.52 0.98 -1.28
CA ILE A 73 6.50 2.09 -1.26
C ILE A 73 5.78 3.40 -0.91
N LEU A 74 4.67 3.69 -1.59
CA LEU A 74 3.91 4.93 -1.42
C LEU A 74 3.37 5.10 0.00
N SER A 75 2.80 4.04 0.57
CA SER A 75 2.26 4.05 1.93
C SER A 75 3.37 3.98 2.97
N GLY A 76 4.34 3.10 2.74
CA GLY A 76 5.40 2.81 3.71
C GLY A 76 6.37 3.97 3.92
N LEU A 77 6.75 4.71 2.87
CA LEU A 77 7.61 5.87 2.99
C LEU A 77 6.95 7.07 3.71
N ARG A 78 5.62 7.07 3.82
CA ARG A 78 4.87 8.07 4.60
C ARG A 78 4.83 7.74 6.09
N LEU A 79 5.14 6.51 6.49
CA LEU A 79 5.24 6.13 7.90
C LEU A 79 6.48 6.74 8.53
N THR A 80 6.37 7.13 9.80
CA THR A 80 7.52 7.70 10.53
C THR A 80 8.67 6.72 10.67
N ASP A 81 8.35 5.44 10.87
CA ASP A 81 9.32 4.35 10.97
C ASP A 81 9.80 3.85 9.59
N GLY A 82 9.09 4.24 8.53
CA GLY A 82 9.35 3.82 7.17
C GLY A 82 8.93 2.38 6.88
N ILE A 83 9.68 1.74 5.99
CA ILE A 83 9.47 0.39 5.52
C ILE A 83 10.48 -0.53 6.19
N ASP A 84 9.99 -1.59 6.83
CA ASP A 84 10.82 -2.73 7.22
C ASP A 84 11.19 -3.55 5.97
N CYS A 85 12.49 -3.68 5.72
CA CYS A 85 13.01 -4.32 4.51
C CYS A 85 12.74 -5.84 4.47
N GLU A 86 12.70 -6.51 5.63
CA GLU A 86 12.45 -7.95 5.73
C GLU A 86 10.96 -8.26 5.49
N VAL A 87 10.08 -7.47 6.09
CA VAL A 87 8.63 -7.55 5.85
C VAL A 87 8.33 -7.23 4.39
N PHE A 88 8.95 -6.19 3.84
CA PHE A 88 8.78 -5.83 2.43
C PHE A 88 9.16 -7.00 1.52
N ALA A 89 10.36 -7.56 1.69
CA ALA A 89 10.83 -8.68 0.89
C ALA A 89 9.92 -9.92 1.00
N THR A 90 9.42 -10.21 2.21
CA THR A 90 8.49 -11.32 2.42
C THR A 90 7.15 -11.10 1.69
N GLN A 91 6.66 -9.86 1.64
CA GLN A 91 5.36 -9.52 1.05
C GLN A 91 5.40 -9.36 -0.48
N THR A 92 6.52 -8.89 -1.03
CA THR A 92 6.67 -8.54 -2.46
C THR A 92 7.54 -9.53 -3.22
N GLY A 93 8.41 -10.28 -2.54
CA GLY A 93 9.43 -11.13 -3.14
C GLY A 93 10.66 -10.36 -3.66
N LEU A 94 10.77 -9.06 -3.39
CA LEU A 94 11.84 -8.19 -3.90
C LEU A 94 12.55 -7.45 -2.75
N ALA A 95 13.86 -7.21 -2.87
CA ALA A 95 14.53 -6.25 -2.00
C ALA A 95 14.14 -4.82 -2.41
N ILE A 96 14.29 -3.86 -1.48
CA ILE A 96 13.99 -2.44 -1.76
C ILE A 96 14.80 -1.92 -2.95
N MET A 97 16.07 -2.30 -3.07
CA MET A 97 16.95 -1.87 -4.17
C MET A 97 16.49 -2.38 -5.54
N ASP A 98 15.81 -3.54 -5.58
CA ASP A 98 15.28 -4.11 -6.82
C ASP A 98 13.89 -3.54 -7.16
N ALA A 99 13.28 -2.83 -6.21
CA ALA A 99 11.91 -2.33 -6.29
C ALA A 99 11.81 -0.83 -6.62
N VAL A 100 12.93 -0.13 -6.69
CA VAL A 100 12.99 1.32 -6.95
C VAL A 100 14.09 1.62 -7.96
N ASP A 101 13.99 2.79 -8.61
CA ASP A 101 15.07 3.29 -9.45
C ASP A 101 16.35 3.53 -8.63
N ALA A 102 17.43 2.82 -8.98
CA ALA A 102 18.70 2.85 -8.26
C ALA A 102 19.42 4.20 -8.35
N ASP A 103 19.33 4.89 -9.49
CA ASP A 103 19.96 6.20 -9.69
C ASP A 103 19.19 7.28 -8.91
N ALA A 104 17.86 7.21 -8.91
CA ALA A 104 17.01 8.05 -8.10
C ALA A 104 17.29 7.84 -6.61
N LEU A 105 17.40 6.58 -6.16
CA LEU A 105 17.72 6.24 -4.78
C LEU A 105 19.08 6.82 -4.37
N ALA A 106 20.12 6.62 -5.18
CA ALA A 106 21.46 7.15 -4.91
C ALA A 106 21.46 8.68 -4.79
N PHE A 107 20.80 9.37 -5.72
CA PHE A 107 20.64 10.82 -5.68
C PHE A 107 19.93 11.28 -4.39
N LEU A 108 18.81 10.67 -4.05
CA LEU A 108 18.01 11.04 -2.89
C LEU A 108 18.74 10.76 -1.56
N GLN A 109 19.58 9.73 -1.51
CA GLN A 109 20.47 9.46 -0.39
C GLN A 109 21.57 10.51 -0.28
N GLY A 110 22.18 10.91 -1.40
CA GLY A 110 23.17 11.98 -1.46
C GLY A 110 22.64 13.32 -0.96
N GLU A 111 21.38 13.64 -1.29
CA GLU A 111 20.66 14.82 -0.80
C GLU A 111 20.21 14.71 0.67
N GLY A 112 20.41 13.56 1.31
CA GLY A 112 19.98 13.29 2.68
C GLY A 112 18.45 13.28 2.84
N LEU A 113 17.70 12.98 1.79
CA LEU A 113 16.23 12.97 1.80
C LEU A 113 15.67 11.61 2.21
N VAL A 114 16.40 10.53 1.91
CA VAL A 114 16.05 9.17 2.32
C VAL A 114 17.25 8.47 2.95
N LYS A 115 16.96 7.43 3.74
CA LYS A 115 17.97 6.55 4.31
C LYS A 115 17.53 5.11 4.12
N LEU A 116 18.34 4.36 3.37
CA LEU A 116 18.25 2.91 3.27
C LEU A 116 19.30 2.27 4.17
N SER A 117 18.88 1.23 4.89
CA SER A 117 19.73 0.37 5.72
C SER A 117 19.28 -1.08 5.54
N PRO A 118 20.03 -2.08 6.03
CA PRO A 118 19.62 -3.48 5.92
C PRO A 118 18.24 -3.78 6.52
N LYS A 119 17.83 -3.04 7.55
CA LYS A 119 16.54 -3.26 8.25
C LYS A 119 15.42 -2.34 7.80
N THR A 120 15.73 -1.07 7.52
CA THR A 120 14.70 -0.06 7.25
C THR A 120 15.03 0.82 6.06
N PHE A 121 14.00 1.15 5.28
CA PHE A 121 14.00 2.22 4.28
C PHE A 121 13.04 3.33 4.69
N LYS A 122 13.55 4.55 4.91
CA LYS A 122 12.72 5.65 5.41
C LYS A 122 13.10 7.01 4.87
N VAL A 123 12.14 7.93 4.90
CA VAL A 123 12.34 9.34 4.58
C VAL A 123 12.92 10.07 5.80
N THR A 124 13.92 10.92 5.59
CA THR A 124 14.52 11.72 6.67
C THR A 124 13.59 12.88 7.09
N PRO A 125 13.83 13.55 8.22
CA PRO A 125 13.08 14.76 8.57
C PRO A 125 13.09 15.83 7.46
N LYS A 126 14.23 15.99 6.75
CA LYS A 126 14.36 16.88 5.59
C LYS A 126 13.49 16.41 4.43
N GLY A 127 13.54 15.11 4.10
CA GLY A 127 12.77 14.53 3.00
C GLY A 127 11.25 14.56 3.19
N ARG A 128 10.77 14.59 4.45
CA ARG A 128 9.32 14.56 4.73
C ARG A 128 8.55 15.73 4.12
N LEU A 129 9.20 16.88 3.94
CA LEU A 129 8.61 18.06 3.30
C LEU A 129 8.30 17.84 1.80
N VAL A 130 8.97 16.87 1.18
CA VAL A 130 8.89 16.60 -0.27
C VAL A 130 8.61 15.11 -0.56
N VAL A 131 8.00 14.39 0.39
CA VAL A 131 7.80 12.93 0.30
C VAL A 131 7.07 12.48 -0.96
N SER A 132 6.10 13.26 -1.44
CA SER A 132 5.38 12.93 -2.68
C SER A 132 6.32 12.93 -3.89
N ALA A 133 7.20 13.92 -4.01
CA ALA A 133 8.19 14.00 -5.09
C ALA A 133 9.28 12.93 -4.97
N ILE A 134 9.64 12.54 -3.73
CA ILE A 134 10.53 11.41 -3.48
C ILE A 134 9.93 10.11 -4.02
N ILE A 135 8.66 9.83 -3.68
CA ILE A 135 7.96 8.62 -4.12
C ILE A 135 7.85 8.59 -5.65
N GLU A 136 7.44 9.70 -6.27
CA GLU A 136 7.34 9.83 -7.73
C GLU A 136 8.68 9.58 -8.42
N LYS A 137 9.79 10.04 -7.83
CA LYS A 137 11.12 9.82 -8.41
C LYS A 137 11.60 8.36 -8.25
N LEU A 138 11.14 7.64 -7.22
CA LEU A 138 11.57 6.26 -6.94
C LEU A 138 10.77 5.22 -7.74
N LEU A 139 9.50 5.52 -8.05
CA LEU A 139 8.59 4.65 -8.77
C LEU A 139 8.51 5.12 -10.23
N VAL A 140 9.22 4.42 -11.13
CA VAL A 140 9.21 4.67 -12.57
C VAL A 140 8.23 3.75 -13.27
#